data_AF-A0A4Z0NE63-F1
#
_entry.id   AF-A0A4Z0NE63-F1
#
_cell.length_a   1.000
_cell.length_b   1.000
_cell.length_c   1.000
_cell.angle_alpha   90.00
_cell.angle_beta   90.00
_cell.angle_gamma   90.00
#
_symmetry.space_group_name_H-M   'P 1'
#
loop_
_entity.id
_entity.type
_entity.pdbx_description
1 polymer ?
#
loop_
_entity_poly.entity_id
_entity_poly.type
_entity_poly.pdbx_seq_one_letter_code
_entity_poly.pdbx_strand_id
1 'polypeptide(L)' 'MPTLAQVGCVPPTAEDNDVGGLGSELAEAAVATAPTVRSLVVRWIPESGRPADDVLAYLALSVADIIAAVHDNLRNT' A
#
# COMPACT_ATOMS: atom_id res chain seq x y z
N MET A 1 -11.43 1.78 -18.58
CA MET A 1 -11.04 1.14 -17.31
C MET A 1 -12.00 1.60 -16.24
N PRO A 2 -12.57 0.70 -15.42
CA PRO A 2 -13.40 1.12 -14.29
C PRO A 2 -12.56 1.97 -13.32
N THR A 3 -13.16 2.99 -12.74
CA THR A 3 -12.50 3.85 -11.75
C THR A 3 -12.46 3.14 -10.39
N LEU A 4 -11.51 3.49 -9.51
CA LEU A 4 -11.38 2.88 -8.17
C LEU A 4 -12.70 2.96 -7.37
N ALA A 5 -13.47 4.03 -7.58
CA ALA A 5 -14.79 4.23 -6.98
C ALA A 5 -15.86 3.21 -7.44
N GLN A 6 -15.71 2.59 -8.62
CA GLN A 6 -16.67 1.61 -9.15
C GLN A 6 -16.45 0.18 -8.65
N VAL A 7 -15.31 -0.11 -8.02
CA VAL A 7 -14.89 -1.50 -7.68
C VAL A 7 -15.14 -1.83 -6.20
N GLY A 8 -15.64 -0.88 -5.39
CA GLY A 8 -15.82 -1.10 -3.95
C GLY A 8 -14.50 -1.39 -3.21
N CYS A 9 -13.37 -1.01 -3.81
CA CYS A 9 -12.01 -1.25 -3.31
C CYS A 9 -11.38 0.07 -2.87
N VAL A 10 -10.80 0.11 -1.66
CA VAL A 10 -9.95 1.24 -1.27
C VAL A 10 -8.62 1.10 -1.99
N PRO A 11 -8.08 2.15 -2.62
CA PRO A 11 -6.73 2.12 -3.19
C PRO A 11 -5.72 1.69 -2.13
N PRO A 12 -4.65 0.95 -2.50
CA PRO A 12 -3.66 0.52 -1.54
C PRO A 12 -3.01 1.72 -0.84
N THR A 13 -2.75 1.58 0.45
CA THR A 13 -2.02 2.58 1.22
C THR A 13 -0.53 2.30 1.08
N ALA A 14 0.28 3.35 1.09
CA ALA A 14 1.73 3.24 1.14
C ALA A 14 2.24 4.19 2.23
N GLU A 15 3.01 3.66 3.16
CA GLU A 15 3.65 4.44 4.22
C GLU A 15 5.11 4.04 4.38
N ASP A 16 5.97 5.06 4.52
CA ASP A 16 7.36 4.90 4.96
C ASP A 16 7.40 4.77 6.49
N ASN A 17 6.68 3.76 6.98
CA ASN A 17 6.54 3.43 8.39
C ASN A 17 6.32 1.92 8.55
N ASP A 18 6.60 1.41 9.74
CA ASP A 18 6.28 0.04 10.14
C ASP A 18 4.76 -0.16 10.32
N VAL A 19 4.37 -1.40 10.66
CA VAL A 19 2.98 -1.77 10.99
C VAL A 19 2.40 -0.94 12.14
N GLY A 20 1.07 -0.78 12.17
CA GLY A 20 0.37 0.00 13.21
C GLY A 20 0.17 1.47 12.86
N GLY A 21 0.50 1.89 11.64
CA GLY A 21 0.32 3.26 11.14
C GLY A 21 -0.98 3.47 10.37
N LEU A 22 -0.91 4.26 9.31
CA LEU A 22 -2.05 4.67 8.48
C LEU A 22 -2.79 3.46 7.88
N GLY A 23 -2.05 2.43 7.47
CA GLY A 23 -2.65 1.21 6.95
C GLY A 23 -3.51 0.48 7.97
N SER A 24 -3.15 0.53 9.25
CA SER A 24 -3.91 -0.09 10.34
C SER A 24 -5.17 0.71 10.67
N GLU A 25 -5.06 2.03 10.77
CA GLU A 25 -6.21 2.92 11.01
C GLU A 25 -7.26 2.79 9.90
N LEU A 26 -6.82 2.73 8.64
CA LEU A 26 -7.73 2.52 7.51
C LEU A 26 -8.35 1.13 7.51
N ALA A 27 -7.61 0.09 7.91
CA ALA A 27 -8.16 -1.25 8.07
C ALA A 27 -9.25 -1.29 9.15
N GLU A 28 -9.05 -0.61 10.29
CA GLU A 28 -10.06 -0.50 11.35
C GLU A 28 -11.32 0.23 10.86
N ALA A 29 -11.15 1.36 10.17
CA ALA A 29 -12.27 2.10 9.59
C ALA A 29 -13.02 1.29 8.51
N ALA A 30 -12.31 0.47 7.74
CA ALA A 30 -12.88 -0.35 6.68
C ALA A 30 -13.76 -1.49 7.20
N VAL A 31 -13.57 -1.97 8.44
CA VAL A 31 -14.45 -3.00 9.06
C VAL A 31 -15.91 -2.56 9.03
N ALA A 32 -16.18 -1.26 9.23
CA ALA A 32 -17.53 -0.72 9.26
C ALA A 32 -18.18 -0.58 7.87
N THR A 33 -17.39 -0.57 6.79
CA THR A 33 -17.84 -0.22 5.44
C THR A 33 -17.62 -1.33 4.40
N ALA A 34 -16.93 -2.41 4.79
CA ALA A 34 -16.60 -3.61 4.01
C ALA A 34 -15.62 -3.50 2.82
N PRO A 35 -14.92 -2.38 2.50
CA PRO A 35 -13.93 -2.45 1.43
C PRO A 35 -12.68 -3.21 1.90
N THR A 36 -12.07 -3.95 0.99
CA THR A 36 -10.75 -4.55 1.26
C THR A 36 -9.67 -3.46 1.24
N VAL A 37 -8.83 -3.44 2.26
CA VAL A 37 -7.66 -2.55 2.37
C VAL A 37 -6.40 -3.38 2.15
N ARG A 38 -5.50 -2.91 1.28
CA ARG A 38 -4.16 -3.46 1.10
C ARG A 38 -3.15 -2.41 1.53
N SER A 39 -2.27 -2.76 2.47
CA SER A 39 -1.27 -1.84 3.00
C SER A 39 0.13 -2.23 2.53
N LEU A 40 0.87 -1.26 2.01
CA LEU A 40 2.30 -1.32 1.75
C LEU A 40 3.01 -0.57 2.88
N VAL A 41 3.87 -1.28 3.60
CA VAL A 41 4.57 -0.81 4.80
C VAL A 41 6.03 -1.22 4.72
N VAL A 42 6.86 -0.58 5.53
CA VAL A 42 8.25 -1.00 5.75
C VAL A 42 8.26 -2.41 6.34
N ARG A 43 9.03 -3.31 5.72
CA ARG A 43 9.15 -4.72 6.15
C ARG A 43 10.50 -5.08 6.74
N TRP A 44 11.50 -4.23 6.47
CA TRP A 44 12.89 -4.43 6.83
C TRP A 44 13.48 -3.08 7.20
N ILE A 45 14.44 -3.08 8.13
CA ILE A 45 15.17 -1.86 8.46
C ILE A 45 16.21 -1.62 7.34
N PRO A 46 16.10 -0.54 6.55
CA PRO A 46 17.08 -0.24 5.52
C PRO A 46 18.40 0.25 6.14
N GLU A 47 19.51 -0.03 5.46
CA GLU A 47 20.80 0.56 5.83
C GLU A 47 20.90 2.02 5.38
N SER A 48 21.64 2.83 6.14
CA SER A 48 21.88 4.23 5.82
C SER A 48 22.88 4.41 4.65
N GLY A 49 22.90 5.62 4.08
CA GLY A 49 23.86 5.99 3.04
C GLY A 49 23.47 5.61 1.62
N ARG A 50 22.30 4.98 1.43
CA ARG A 50 21.70 4.75 0.11
C ARG A 50 20.82 5.93 -0.32
N PRO A 51 20.68 6.22 -1.62
CA PRO A 51 19.67 7.13 -2.14
C PRO A 51 18.26 6.73 -1.69
N ALA A 52 17.38 7.71 -1.52
CA ALA A 52 16.00 7.48 -1.08
C ALA A 52 15.25 6.52 -2.04
N ASP A 53 15.40 6.70 -3.35
CA ASP A 53 14.75 5.84 -4.35
C ASP A 53 15.20 4.38 -4.25
N ASP A 54 16.48 4.15 -3.94
CA ASP A 54 17.04 2.81 -3.74
C ASP A 54 16.47 2.17 -2.47
N VAL A 55 16.29 2.97 -1.40
CA VAL A 55 15.66 2.52 -0.15
C VAL A 55 14.19 2.15 -0.39
N LEU A 56 13.43 3.01 -1.07
CA LEU A 56 12.03 2.75 -1.38
C LEU A 56 11.88 1.50 -2.27
N ALA A 57 12.75 1.33 -3.27
CA ALA A 57 12.77 0.13 -4.09
C ALA A 57 13.10 -1.14 -3.28
N TYR A 58 14.07 -1.07 -2.36
CA TYR A 58 14.41 -2.17 -1.46
C TYR A 58 13.23 -2.57 -0.56
N LEU A 59 12.47 -1.58 -0.08
CA LEU A 59 11.31 -1.79 0.79
C LEU A 59 10.02 -2.15 0.05
N ALA A 60 10.06 -2.25 -1.29
CA ALA A 60 8.89 -2.44 -2.15
C ALA A 60 7.83 -1.32 -2.00
N LEU A 61 8.30 -0.09 -1.81
CA LEU A 61 7.52 1.15 -1.71
C LEU A 61 7.77 2.08 -2.91
N SER A 62 8.38 1.57 -3.99
CA SER A 62 8.58 2.37 -5.20
C SER A 62 7.26 2.65 -5.93
N VAL A 63 7.27 3.63 -6.82
CA VAL A 63 6.11 3.92 -7.68
C VAL A 63 5.67 2.69 -8.49
N ALA A 64 6.62 1.88 -8.96
CA ALA A 64 6.32 0.67 -9.72
C ALA A 64 5.60 -0.38 -8.85
N ASP A 65 6.02 -0.53 -7.59
CA ASP A 65 5.41 -1.48 -6.64
C ASP A 65 3.98 -1.05 -6.27
N ILE A 66 3.77 0.25 -6.07
CA ILE A 66 2.44 0.82 -5.79
C ILE A 66 1.49 0.56 -6.97
N ILE A 67 1.93 0.81 -8.21
CA ILE A 67 1.13 0.53 -9.40
C ILE A 67 0.81 -0.95 -9.53
N ALA A 68 1.79 -1.83 -9.28
CA ALA A 68 1.57 -3.27 -9.28
C ALA A 68 0.53 -3.70 -8.24
N ALA A 69 0.62 -3.16 -7.02
CA ALA A 69 -0.34 -3.43 -5.95
C ALA A 69 -1.76 -2.97 -6.30
N VAL A 70 -1.91 -1.82 -6.97
CA VAL A 70 -3.21 -1.34 -7.49
C VAL A 70 -3.76 -2.34 -8.52
N HIS A 71 -2.94 -2.74 -9.50
CA HIS A 71 -3.39 -3.67 -10.54
C HIS A 71 -3.79 -5.03 -9.99
N ASP A 72 -3.05 -5.57 -9.03
CA ASP A 72 -3.39 -6.81 -8.35
C ASP A 72 -4.72 -6.72 -7.61
N ASN A 73 -4.97 -5.59 -6.92
CA ASN A 73 -6.25 -5.37 -6.22
C ASN A 73 -7.43 -5.35 -7.19
N LEU A 74 -7.26 -4.75 -8.37
CA LEU A 74 -8.28 -4.71 -9.42
C LEU A 74 -8.55 -6.07 -10.09
N ARG A 75 -7.63 -7.04 -9.98
CA ARG A 75 -7.78 -8.38 -10.56
C ARG A 75 -8.43 -9.39 -9.60
N ASN A 76 -8.33 -9.13 -8.30
CA ASN A 76 -8.77 -10.04 -7.23
C ASN A 76 -10.10 -9.62 -6.57
N THR A 77 -10.79 -8.64 -7.17
CA THR A 77 -12.15 -8.18 -6.80
C THR A 77 -13.16 -8.72 -7.79
#